data_AF-A0A660XEU6-F1
#
_entry.id   AF-A0A660XEU6-F1
#
_cell.length_a   1.000
_cell.length_b   1.000
_cell.length_c   1.000
_cell.angle_alpha   90.00
_cell.angle_beta   90.00
_cell.angle_gamma   90.00
#
_symmetry.space_group_name_H-M   'P 1'
#
loop_
_entity.id
_entity.type
_entity.pdbx_description
1 polymer ?
#
loop_
_entity_poly.entity_id
_entity_poly.type
_entity_poly.pdbx_seq_one_letter_code
_entity_poly.pdbx_strand_id
1 'polypeptide(L)'
;VFDGLVRQPDTFHAIAHRLGIWIERLEKTAYKAIGAEYDSERKLASACSNEVIAKRTKQYEEARSKAKKAVDIYDNFFFLYHCVISELKPFHSNNGKLRDRKQAEDTIHTALDMLESLENKKISKTVSQIRRTMPNLLNYFGVASKIVAKLEGLPIDTNALSSLCLAWQWHKAKIKAKKAARRNLCNDKEQFCLDFATGYLQEDFDIFKDRIYKELDSIVQSSALVECINSIVRPYLNNSKGQINQEALNLIMHYHNHRRYVAGERKGKTPIEILTGKKQENDWIELLFELVEEKEPQFFSKAA
;
A
#
# COMPACT_ATOMS: atom_id res chain seq x y z
N VAL A 1 29.03 1.81 3.84
CA VAL A 1 28.51 1.23 2.58
C VAL A 1 27.65 0.04 2.96
N PHE A 2 26.33 0.14 2.81
CA PHE A 2 25.40 -0.96 3.12
C PHE A 2 25.36 -1.93 1.94
N ASP A 3 26.44 -2.67 1.72
CA ASP A 3 26.44 -3.74 0.71
C ASP A 3 25.61 -4.92 1.25
N GLY A 4 24.59 -5.33 0.47
CA GLY A 4 23.76 -6.49 0.76
C GLY A 4 22.32 -6.20 1.23
N LEU A 5 21.96 -4.94 1.54
CA LEU A 5 20.55 -4.62 1.82
C LEU A 5 19.78 -4.44 0.50
N VAL A 6 19.00 -5.45 0.12
CA VAL A 6 18.09 -5.38 -1.02
C VAL A 6 17.00 -4.33 -0.71
N ARG A 7 17.07 -3.17 -1.37
CA ARG A 7 16.05 -2.13 -1.25
C ARG A 7 14.71 -2.65 -1.73
N GLN A 8 13.69 -2.60 -0.86
CA GLN A 8 12.30 -2.85 -1.21
C GLN A 8 11.62 -1.53 -1.67
N PRO A 9 11.22 -1.40 -2.95
CA PRO A 9 10.43 -0.26 -3.41
C PRO A 9 9.01 -0.29 -2.84
N ASP A 10 8.36 0.86 -2.74
CA ASP A 10 6.95 0.91 -2.34
C ASP A 10 5.99 0.48 -3.45
N THR A 11 5.35 -0.67 -3.24
CA THR A 11 4.30 -1.21 -4.11
C THR A 11 3.13 -0.27 -4.33
N PHE A 12 2.76 0.54 -3.32
CA PHE A 12 1.69 1.52 -3.44
C PHE A 12 2.09 2.66 -4.40
N HIS A 13 3.23 3.30 -4.18
CA HIS A 13 3.68 4.42 -5.03
C HIS A 13 4.19 3.97 -6.40
N ALA A 14 4.70 2.75 -6.51
CA ALA A 14 5.15 2.17 -7.78
C ALA A 14 3.96 1.85 -8.69
N ILE A 15 2.90 1.22 -8.16
CA ILE A 15 1.79 0.72 -8.97
C ILE A 15 0.43 1.28 -8.52
N ALA A 16 0.00 0.98 -7.30
CA ALA A 16 -1.40 1.19 -6.90
C ALA A 16 -1.86 2.64 -7.03
N HIS A 17 -1.02 3.59 -6.62
CA HIS A 17 -1.29 5.01 -6.75
C HIS A 17 -1.26 5.46 -8.23
N ARG A 18 -0.26 5.00 -9.01
CA ARG A 18 -0.07 5.47 -10.39
C ARG A 18 -1.18 5.01 -11.33
N LEU A 19 -1.56 3.73 -11.21
CA LEU A 19 -2.64 3.16 -12.02
C LEU A 19 -4.01 3.48 -11.41
N GLY A 20 -4.16 3.51 -10.08
CA GLY A 20 -5.45 3.72 -9.42
C GLY A 20 -6.13 5.05 -9.76
N ILE A 21 -5.35 6.11 -10.05
CA ILE A 21 -5.88 7.41 -10.50
C ILE A 21 -6.66 7.29 -11.82
N TRP A 22 -6.34 6.31 -12.66
CA TRP A 22 -7.01 6.13 -13.95
C TRP A 22 -8.40 5.53 -13.85
N ILE A 23 -8.73 4.80 -12.77
CA ILE A 23 -10.07 4.24 -12.57
C ILE A 23 -11.11 5.35 -12.63
N GLU A 24 -10.98 6.35 -11.76
CA GLU A 24 -11.94 7.46 -11.69
C GLU A 24 -11.97 8.30 -12.97
N ARG A 25 -10.81 8.46 -13.62
CA ARG A 25 -10.71 9.25 -14.87
C ARG A 25 -11.41 8.55 -16.04
N LEU A 26 -11.19 7.25 -16.19
CA LEU A 26 -11.80 6.46 -17.26
C LEU A 26 -13.30 6.28 -16.99
N GLU A 27 -13.69 6.03 -15.74
CA GLU A 27 -15.09 5.96 -15.32
C GLU A 27 -15.86 7.24 -15.68
N LYS A 28 -15.32 8.41 -15.29
CA LYS A 28 -15.91 9.71 -15.66
C LYS A 28 -15.99 9.92 -17.17
N THR A 29 -15.00 9.42 -17.91
CA THR A 29 -14.98 9.50 -19.38
C THR A 29 -16.07 8.62 -19.99
N ALA A 30 -16.25 7.40 -19.48
CA ALA A 30 -17.30 6.48 -19.90
C ALA A 30 -18.69 7.07 -19.63
N TYR A 31 -18.96 7.52 -18.40
CA TYR A 31 -20.25 8.15 -18.06
C TYR A 31 -20.55 9.39 -18.91
N LYS A 32 -19.54 10.23 -19.18
CA LYS A 32 -19.72 11.39 -20.06
C LYS A 32 -20.09 10.97 -21.49
N ALA A 33 -19.46 9.92 -22.01
CA ALA A 33 -19.74 9.42 -23.35
C ALA A 33 -21.14 8.78 -23.44
N ILE A 34 -21.54 8.00 -22.42
CA ILE A 34 -22.90 7.45 -22.28
C ILE A 34 -23.94 8.58 -22.23
N GLY A 35 -23.69 9.64 -21.44
CA GLY A 35 -24.58 10.80 -21.40
C GLY A 35 -24.75 11.46 -22.77
N ALA A 36 -23.65 11.60 -23.53
CA ALA A 36 -23.70 12.15 -24.88
C ALA A 36 -24.48 11.25 -25.87
N GLU A 37 -24.38 9.92 -25.72
CA GLU A 37 -25.20 8.96 -26.46
C GLU A 37 -26.69 9.19 -26.19
N TYR A 38 -27.11 9.18 -24.93
CA TYR A 38 -28.52 9.45 -24.55
C TYR A 38 -29.01 10.82 -25.02
N ASP A 39 -28.17 11.85 -24.94
CA ASP A 39 -28.50 13.18 -25.47
C ASP A 39 -28.74 13.17 -26.98
N SER A 40 -27.91 12.44 -27.72
CA SER A 40 -28.04 12.31 -29.17
C SER A 40 -29.27 11.47 -29.57
N GLU A 41 -29.61 10.44 -28.81
CA GLU A 41 -30.81 9.63 -28.98
C GLU A 41 -32.08 10.47 -28.78
N ARG A 42 -32.15 11.24 -27.68
CA ARG A 42 -33.28 12.16 -27.43
C ARG A 42 -33.46 13.19 -28.54
N LYS A 43 -32.34 13.71 -29.07
CA LYS A 43 -32.38 14.63 -30.22
C LYS A 43 -32.86 13.91 -31.48
N LEU A 44 -32.41 12.69 -31.75
CA LEU A 44 -32.89 11.92 -32.89
C LEU A 44 -34.40 11.66 -32.82
N ALA A 45 -34.92 11.29 -31.63
CA ALA A 45 -36.35 11.04 -31.43
C ALA A 45 -37.25 12.27 -31.67
N SER A 46 -36.71 13.48 -31.54
CA SER A 46 -37.43 14.75 -31.81
C SER A 46 -37.19 15.32 -33.22
N ALA A 47 -36.65 14.52 -34.14
CA ALA A 47 -36.37 14.94 -35.51
C ALA A 47 -37.59 14.77 -36.42
N CYS A 48 -37.97 15.82 -37.17
CA CYS A 48 -39.17 15.80 -38.01
C CYS A 48 -38.91 15.80 -39.52
N SER A 49 -37.74 16.27 -39.99
CA SER A 49 -37.42 16.30 -41.42
C SER A 49 -36.35 15.25 -41.77
N ASN A 50 -36.43 14.69 -43.00
CA ASN A 50 -35.54 13.64 -43.45
C ASN A 50 -34.05 14.03 -43.37
N GLU A 51 -33.70 15.27 -43.70
CA GLU A 51 -32.33 15.79 -43.60
C GLU A 51 -31.85 15.87 -42.14
N VAL A 52 -32.71 16.31 -41.22
CA VAL A 52 -32.40 16.41 -39.80
C VAL A 52 -32.29 15.01 -39.17
N ILE A 53 -33.16 14.08 -39.58
CA ILE A 53 -33.10 12.67 -39.18
C ILE A 53 -31.74 12.09 -39.62
N ALA A 54 -31.38 12.17 -40.90
CA ALA A 54 -30.12 11.61 -41.40
C ALA A 54 -28.89 12.17 -40.66
N LYS A 55 -28.84 13.49 -40.43
CA LYS A 55 -27.77 14.14 -39.66
C LYS A 55 -27.71 13.65 -38.22
N ARG A 56 -28.86 13.57 -37.53
CA ARG A 56 -28.92 13.15 -36.12
C ARG A 56 -28.66 11.65 -35.94
N THR A 57 -29.03 10.82 -36.92
CA THR A 57 -28.69 9.39 -36.95
C THR A 57 -27.18 9.21 -36.95
N LYS A 58 -26.47 9.92 -37.85
CA LYS A 58 -25.00 9.88 -37.88
C LYS A 58 -24.37 10.33 -36.56
N GLN A 59 -24.88 11.41 -35.98
CA GLN A 59 -24.40 11.91 -34.68
C GLN A 59 -24.62 10.90 -33.55
N TYR A 60 -25.78 10.22 -33.55
CA TYR A 60 -26.09 9.16 -32.60
C TYR A 60 -25.17 7.95 -32.77
N GLU A 61 -24.95 7.48 -33.99
CA GLU A 61 -24.03 6.37 -34.28
C GLU A 61 -22.59 6.69 -33.84
N GLU A 62 -22.11 7.91 -34.11
CA GLU A 62 -20.81 8.37 -33.64
C GLU A 62 -20.74 8.44 -32.10
N ALA A 63 -21.79 8.92 -31.44
CA ALA A 63 -21.85 9.01 -29.98
C ALA A 63 -21.88 7.61 -29.34
N ARG A 64 -22.70 6.70 -29.88
CA ARG A 64 -22.78 5.29 -29.46
C ARG A 64 -21.45 4.56 -29.62
N SER A 65 -20.77 4.74 -30.75
CA SER A 65 -19.44 4.16 -30.98
C SER A 65 -18.41 4.67 -29.95
N LYS A 66 -18.42 5.98 -29.66
CA LYS A 66 -17.56 6.59 -28.64
C LYS A 66 -17.88 6.09 -27.23
N ALA A 67 -19.17 5.96 -26.88
CA ALA A 67 -19.61 5.45 -25.59
C ALA A 67 -19.15 4.01 -25.39
N LYS A 68 -19.42 3.13 -26.38
CA LYS A 68 -18.94 1.74 -26.36
C LYS A 68 -17.42 1.67 -26.17
N LYS A 69 -16.64 2.40 -26.97
CA LYS A 69 -15.17 2.41 -26.84
C LYS A 69 -14.72 2.89 -25.45
N ALA A 70 -15.36 3.92 -24.89
CA ALA A 70 -15.00 4.45 -23.58
C ALA A 70 -15.31 3.46 -22.44
N VAL A 71 -16.45 2.76 -22.53
CA VAL A 71 -16.82 1.68 -21.60
C VAL A 71 -15.85 0.51 -21.71
N ASP A 72 -15.57 0.04 -22.92
CA ASP A 72 -14.63 -1.08 -23.15
C ASP A 72 -13.24 -0.76 -22.59
N ILE A 73 -12.75 0.47 -22.76
CA ILE A 73 -11.46 0.90 -22.18
C ILE A 73 -11.53 0.89 -20.64
N TYR A 74 -12.61 1.39 -20.05
CA TYR A 74 -12.77 1.43 -18.60
C TYR A 74 -12.83 0.02 -18.02
N ASP A 75 -13.66 -0.87 -18.57
CA ASP A 75 -13.86 -2.22 -18.06
C ASP A 75 -12.58 -3.05 -18.14
N ASN A 76 -11.90 -3.01 -19.30
CA ASN A 76 -10.63 -3.69 -19.49
C ASN A 76 -9.55 -3.14 -18.55
N PHE A 77 -9.45 -1.81 -18.42
CA PHE A 77 -8.49 -1.20 -17.50
C PHE A 77 -8.78 -1.60 -16.05
N PHE A 78 -10.04 -1.55 -15.62
CA PHE A 78 -10.46 -1.87 -14.27
C PHE A 78 -10.10 -3.31 -13.91
N PHE A 79 -10.42 -4.25 -14.79
CA PHE A 79 -10.05 -5.66 -14.64
C PHE A 79 -8.54 -5.84 -14.52
N LEU A 80 -7.76 -5.32 -15.49
CA LEU A 80 -6.30 -5.46 -15.52
C LEU A 80 -5.63 -4.83 -14.31
N TYR A 81 -6.10 -3.65 -13.88
CA TYR A 81 -5.62 -3.01 -12.66
C TYR A 81 -5.82 -3.93 -11.45
N HIS A 82 -7.01 -4.52 -11.31
CA HIS A 82 -7.29 -5.41 -10.18
C HIS A 82 -6.51 -6.72 -10.24
N CYS A 83 -6.22 -7.25 -11.43
CA CYS A 83 -5.26 -8.35 -11.60
C CYS A 83 -3.90 -7.97 -11.03
N VAL A 84 -3.32 -6.84 -11.45
CA VAL A 84 -2.01 -6.38 -10.96
C VAL A 84 -2.03 -6.17 -9.43
N ILE A 85 -3.05 -5.53 -8.87
CA ILE A 85 -3.15 -5.32 -7.42
C ILE A 85 -3.28 -6.64 -6.65
N SER A 86 -3.92 -7.65 -7.23
CA SER A 86 -3.97 -8.98 -6.64
C SER A 86 -2.57 -9.59 -6.52
N GLU A 87 -1.76 -9.50 -7.58
CA GLU A 87 -0.40 -10.05 -7.62
C GLU A 87 0.56 -9.42 -6.60
N LEU A 88 0.29 -8.19 -6.15
CA LEU A 88 1.03 -7.52 -5.08
C LEU A 88 0.72 -8.05 -3.67
N LYS A 89 -0.21 -8.99 -3.54
CA LYS A 89 -0.54 -9.62 -2.26
C LYS A 89 0.30 -10.90 -2.07
N PRO A 90 0.99 -11.06 -0.92
CA PRO A 90 1.78 -12.26 -0.64
C PRO A 90 0.93 -13.53 -0.64
N PHE A 91 -0.34 -13.44 -0.22
CA PHE A 91 -1.21 -14.60 -0.09
C PHE A 91 -2.37 -14.56 -1.08
N HIS A 92 -2.62 -15.70 -1.73
CA HIS A 92 -3.76 -15.86 -2.63
C HIS A 92 -5.07 -15.73 -1.87
N SER A 93 -5.96 -14.85 -2.34
CA SER A 93 -7.20 -14.51 -1.62
C SER A 93 -8.22 -15.66 -1.53
N ASN A 94 -8.05 -16.75 -2.29
CA ASN A 94 -8.94 -17.90 -2.30
C ASN A 94 -8.54 -19.01 -1.30
N ASN A 95 -7.26 -19.15 -0.99
CA ASN A 95 -6.76 -20.31 -0.23
C ASN A 95 -5.71 -19.95 0.84
N GLY A 96 -5.26 -18.69 0.92
CA GLY A 96 -4.29 -18.24 1.91
C GLY A 96 -2.88 -18.76 1.75
N LYS A 97 -2.60 -19.50 0.67
CA LYS A 97 -1.26 -19.98 0.36
C LYS A 97 -0.38 -18.83 -0.12
N LEU A 98 0.91 -18.95 0.18
CA LEU A 98 1.91 -18.04 -0.34
C LEU A 98 1.91 -18.09 -1.87
N ARG A 99 1.90 -16.92 -2.49
CA ARG A 99 1.98 -16.76 -3.94
C ARG A 99 3.42 -16.91 -4.41
N ASP A 100 3.60 -17.60 -5.53
CA ASP A 100 4.90 -17.72 -6.16
C ASP A 100 5.36 -16.39 -6.75
N ARG A 101 6.61 -16.00 -6.47
CA ARG A 101 7.16 -14.72 -6.93
C ARG A 101 7.18 -14.64 -8.45
N LYS A 102 7.68 -15.68 -9.12
CA LYS A 102 7.88 -15.66 -10.57
C LYS A 102 6.54 -15.59 -11.29
N GLN A 103 5.57 -16.39 -10.85
CA GLN A 103 4.20 -16.35 -11.35
C GLN A 103 3.56 -14.95 -11.17
N ALA A 104 3.80 -14.31 -10.02
CA ALA A 104 3.32 -12.94 -9.80
C ALA A 104 3.96 -11.93 -10.75
N GLU A 105 5.28 -12.02 -10.96
CA GLU A 105 6.00 -11.17 -11.93
C GLU A 105 5.47 -11.37 -13.35
N ASP A 106 5.35 -12.61 -13.81
CA ASP A 106 4.86 -12.96 -15.15
C ASP A 106 3.42 -12.47 -15.38
N THR A 107 2.55 -12.62 -14.37
CA THR A 107 1.17 -12.16 -14.43
C THR A 107 1.09 -10.63 -14.48
N ILE A 108 1.91 -9.94 -13.67
CA ILE A 108 1.99 -8.47 -13.74
C ILE A 108 2.48 -8.02 -15.10
N HIS A 109 3.53 -8.64 -15.64
CA HIS A 109 4.06 -8.31 -16.97
C HIS A 109 3.00 -8.48 -18.06
N THR A 110 2.28 -9.60 -18.05
CA THR A 110 1.17 -9.86 -18.98
C THR A 110 0.08 -8.78 -18.87
N ALA A 111 -0.33 -8.44 -17.65
CA ALA A 111 -1.33 -7.40 -17.46
C ALA A 111 -0.85 -6.01 -17.92
N LEU A 112 0.45 -5.71 -17.75
CA LEU A 112 1.05 -4.47 -18.25
C LEU A 112 1.10 -4.43 -19.78
N ASP A 113 1.38 -5.55 -20.46
CA ASP A 113 1.31 -5.66 -21.92
C ASP A 113 -0.11 -5.39 -22.43
N MET A 114 -1.13 -5.97 -21.77
CA MET A 114 -2.53 -5.74 -22.10
C MET A 114 -2.96 -4.28 -21.85
N LEU A 115 -2.45 -3.64 -20.79
CA LEU A 115 -2.71 -2.22 -20.52
C LEU A 115 -2.13 -1.31 -21.61
N GLU A 116 -0.98 -1.67 -22.19
CA GLU A 116 -0.40 -0.93 -23.32
C GLU A 116 -1.23 -1.07 -24.60
N SER A 117 -1.89 -2.21 -24.81
CA SER A 117 -2.80 -2.41 -25.96
C SER A 117 -4.11 -1.60 -25.91
N LEU A 118 -4.42 -0.91 -24.81
CA LEU A 118 -5.59 -0.02 -24.70
C LEU A 118 -5.44 1.30 -25.50
N GLU A 119 -4.33 1.48 -26.22
CA GLU A 119 -4.03 2.65 -27.07
C GLU A 119 -4.06 4.02 -26.36
N ASN A 120 -3.95 4.02 -25.02
CA ASN A 120 -3.94 5.24 -24.23
C ASN A 120 -2.50 5.67 -23.91
N LYS A 121 -1.99 6.66 -24.66
CA LYS A 121 -0.61 7.19 -24.54
C LYS A 121 -0.18 7.50 -23.11
N LYS A 122 -1.09 8.03 -22.28
CA LYS A 122 -0.75 8.40 -20.89
C LYS A 122 -0.64 7.15 -20.00
N ILE A 123 -1.46 6.14 -20.23
CA ILE A 123 -1.37 4.83 -19.54
C ILE A 123 -0.09 4.11 -19.97
N SER A 124 0.24 4.07 -21.26
CA SER A 124 1.48 3.45 -21.76
C SER A 124 2.74 4.08 -21.11
N LYS A 125 2.76 5.41 -20.96
CA LYS A 125 3.83 6.09 -20.23
C LYS A 125 3.91 5.63 -18.76
N THR A 126 2.78 5.46 -18.09
CA THR A 126 2.74 4.94 -16.71
C THR A 126 3.25 3.50 -16.65
N VAL A 127 2.84 2.64 -17.58
CA VAL A 127 3.30 1.23 -17.67
C VAL A 127 4.82 1.17 -17.85
N SER A 128 5.39 1.94 -18.77
CA SER A 128 6.84 2.01 -18.98
C SER A 128 7.62 2.38 -17.72
N GLN A 129 7.06 3.24 -16.86
CA GLN A 129 7.70 3.58 -15.59
C GLN A 129 7.61 2.45 -14.56
N ILE A 130 6.50 1.70 -14.54
CA ILE A 130 6.31 0.54 -13.66
C ILE A 130 7.32 -0.55 -14.02
N ARG A 131 7.50 -0.86 -15.31
CA ARG A 131 8.46 -1.87 -15.79
C ARG A 131 9.88 -1.64 -15.25
N ARG A 132 10.32 -0.38 -15.15
CA ARG A 132 11.65 -0.05 -14.61
C ARG A 132 11.83 -0.41 -13.14
N THR A 133 10.74 -0.42 -12.37
CA THR A 133 10.76 -0.77 -10.94
C THR A 133 10.54 -2.25 -10.67
N MET A 134 10.01 -3.00 -11.65
CA MET A 134 9.62 -4.41 -11.50
C MET A 134 10.71 -5.33 -10.92
N PRO A 135 11.98 -5.28 -11.38
CA PRO A 135 13.00 -6.24 -10.93
C PRO A 135 13.18 -6.31 -9.42
N ASN A 136 12.93 -5.18 -8.73
CA ASN A 136 13.09 -5.07 -7.28
C ASN A 136 11.75 -4.98 -6.54
N LEU A 137 10.63 -4.84 -7.26
CA LEU A 137 9.35 -4.51 -6.65
C LEU A 137 8.81 -5.62 -5.75
N LEU A 138 9.13 -6.87 -6.09
CA LEU A 138 8.62 -8.07 -5.40
C LEU A 138 9.67 -8.72 -4.47
N ASN A 139 10.73 -8.00 -4.07
CA ASN A 139 11.79 -8.55 -3.23
C ASN A 139 11.28 -9.09 -1.87
N TYR A 140 10.20 -8.51 -1.33
CA TYR A 140 9.52 -8.99 -0.12
C TYR A 140 9.00 -10.43 -0.22
N PHE A 141 8.78 -10.99 -1.41
CA PHE A 141 8.41 -12.40 -1.57
C PHE A 141 9.50 -13.36 -1.08
N GLY A 142 10.77 -12.98 -1.21
CA GLY A 142 11.87 -13.78 -0.66
C GLY A 142 11.86 -13.84 0.87
N VAL A 143 11.44 -12.74 1.51
CA VAL A 143 11.23 -12.69 2.97
C VAL A 143 10.00 -13.49 3.37
N ALA A 144 8.89 -13.31 2.65
CA ALA A 144 7.65 -14.05 2.87
C ALA A 144 7.86 -15.57 2.76
N SER A 145 8.63 -16.03 1.78
CA SER A 145 8.95 -17.46 1.59
C SER A 145 9.67 -18.05 2.81
N LYS A 146 10.67 -17.34 3.35
CA LYS A 146 11.41 -17.80 4.53
C LYS A 146 10.53 -17.85 5.78
N ILE A 147 9.65 -16.87 5.95
CA ILE A 147 8.72 -16.81 7.09
C ILE A 147 7.71 -17.94 7.00
N VAL A 148 7.07 -18.12 5.84
CA VAL A 148 6.06 -19.17 5.65
C VAL A 148 6.67 -20.54 5.87
N ALA A 149 7.87 -20.83 5.32
CA ALA A 149 8.57 -22.09 5.58
C ALA A 149 8.84 -22.34 7.08
N LYS A 150 9.14 -21.28 7.85
CA LYS A 150 9.29 -21.37 9.31
C LYS A 150 7.94 -21.63 10.01
N LEU A 151 6.87 -21.00 9.55
CA LEU A 151 5.52 -21.15 10.12
C LEU A 151 4.89 -22.51 9.79
N GLU A 152 5.19 -23.09 8.63
CA GLU A 152 4.78 -24.44 8.24
C GLU A 152 5.37 -25.53 9.15
N GLY A 153 6.49 -25.25 9.82
CA GLY A 153 7.08 -26.13 10.84
C GLY A 153 6.39 -26.09 12.20
N LEU A 154 5.35 -25.26 12.39
CA LEU A 154 4.58 -25.22 13.63
C LEU A 154 3.62 -26.41 13.72
N PRO A 155 3.34 -26.94 14.92
CA PRO A 155 2.41 -28.03 15.12
C PRO A 155 0.95 -27.53 15.06
N ILE A 156 0.55 -26.96 13.92
CA ILE A 156 -0.80 -26.42 13.69
C ILE A 156 -1.38 -26.93 12.37
N ASP A 157 -2.70 -26.95 12.28
CA ASP A 157 -3.39 -27.32 11.04
C ASP A 157 -3.05 -26.34 9.90
N THR A 158 -2.85 -26.88 8.69
CA THR A 158 -2.49 -26.09 7.50
C THR A 158 -3.58 -25.09 7.09
N ASN A 159 -4.85 -25.44 7.29
CA ASN A 159 -5.96 -24.53 7.03
C ASN A 159 -6.02 -23.41 8.07
N ALA A 160 -5.72 -23.71 9.33
CA ALA A 160 -5.58 -22.69 10.37
C ALA A 160 -4.48 -21.67 10.02
N LEU A 161 -3.29 -22.16 9.63
CA LEU A 161 -2.19 -21.30 9.19
C LEU A 161 -2.58 -20.45 7.98
N SER A 162 -3.16 -21.07 6.95
CA SER A 162 -3.58 -20.38 5.73
C SER A 162 -4.63 -19.30 6.03
N SER A 163 -5.57 -19.59 6.93
CA SER A 163 -6.59 -18.64 7.36
C SER A 163 -5.99 -17.48 8.16
N LEU A 164 -5.04 -17.73 9.05
CA LEU A 164 -4.34 -16.67 9.78
C LEU A 164 -3.48 -15.78 8.86
N CYS A 165 -2.85 -16.35 7.83
CA CYS A 165 -2.15 -15.59 6.79
C CYS A 165 -3.11 -14.65 6.02
N LEU A 166 -4.31 -15.12 5.69
CA LEU A 166 -5.36 -14.27 5.08
C LEU A 166 -5.88 -13.21 6.04
N ALA A 167 -6.15 -13.57 7.28
CA ALA A 167 -6.60 -12.64 8.32
C ALA A 167 -5.60 -11.50 8.47
N TRP A 168 -4.30 -11.81 8.55
CA TRP A 168 -3.22 -10.82 8.61
C TRP A 168 -3.21 -9.92 7.37
N GLN A 169 -3.39 -10.47 6.18
CA GLN A 169 -3.44 -9.68 4.94
C GLN A 169 -4.62 -8.70 4.94
N TRP A 170 -5.80 -9.13 5.42
CA TRP A 170 -6.97 -8.27 5.58
C TRP A 170 -6.80 -7.24 6.68
N HIS A 171 -6.14 -7.60 7.77
CA HIS A 171 -5.75 -6.68 8.84
C HIS A 171 -4.90 -5.53 8.31
N LYS A 172 -3.85 -5.82 7.52
CA LYS A 172 -3.05 -4.78 6.85
C LYS A 172 -3.89 -3.95 5.88
N ALA A 173 -4.81 -4.56 5.14
CA ALA A 173 -5.70 -3.84 4.24
C ALA A 173 -6.69 -2.92 4.99
N LYS A 174 -7.14 -3.32 6.19
CA LYS A 174 -8.00 -2.54 7.10
C LYS A 174 -7.26 -1.29 7.59
N ILE A 175 -6.01 -1.43 8.03
CA ILE A 175 -5.16 -0.30 8.46
C ILE A 175 -4.96 0.70 7.31
N LYS A 176 -4.73 0.22 6.09
CA LYS A 176 -4.52 1.07 4.90
C LYS A 176 -5.82 1.73 4.38
N ALA A 177 -7.00 1.31 4.85
CA ALA A 177 -8.28 1.77 4.32
C ALA A 177 -8.63 3.20 4.78
N LYS A 178 -8.71 4.12 3.81
CA LYS A 178 -9.12 5.53 4.05
C LYS A 178 -10.63 5.72 4.16
N LYS A 179 -11.43 4.87 3.50
CA LYS A 179 -12.90 4.96 3.47
C LYS A 179 -13.53 3.96 4.45
N ALA A 180 -14.58 4.38 5.15
CA ALA A 180 -15.29 3.55 6.13
C ALA A 180 -15.82 2.24 5.52
N ALA A 181 -16.50 2.30 4.37
CA ALA A 181 -17.01 1.10 3.69
C ALA A 181 -15.90 0.07 3.38
N ARG A 182 -14.72 0.54 2.92
CA ARG A 182 -13.57 -0.33 2.65
C ARG A 182 -13.01 -0.93 3.93
N ARG A 183 -12.96 -0.14 5.01
CA ARG A 183 -12.49 -0.60 6.33
C ARG A 183 -13.40 -1.69 6.89
N ASN A 184 -14.73 -1.51 6.83
CA ASN A 184 -15.71 -2.49 7.27
C ASN A 184 -15.58 -3.78 6.48
N LEU A 185 -15.53 -3.70 5.15
CA LEU A 185 -15.32 -4.89 4.30
C LEU A 185 -14.03 -5.65 4.67
N CYS A 186 -12.91 -4.95 4.89
CA CYS A 186 -11.67 -5.59 5.32
C CYS A 186 -11.82 -6.22 6.72
N ASN A 187 -12.54 -5.56 7.63
CA ASN A 187 -12.80 -6.08 8.97
C ASN A 187 -13.64 -7.35 8.94
N ASP A 188 -14.70 -7.37 8.14
CA ASP A 188 -15.58 -8.55 8.00
C ASP A 188 -14.80 -9.74 7.41
N LYS A 189 -13.93 -9.48 6.42
CA LYS A 189 -13.07 -10.50 5.82
C LYS A 189 -11.98 -11.00 6.77
N GLU A 190 -11.39 -10.11 7.56
CA GLU A 190 -10.46 -10.49 8.63
C GLU A 190 -11.16 -11.37 9.65
N GLN A 191 -12.31 -10.94 10.17
CA GLN A 191 -13.07 -11.68 11.17
C GLN A 191 -13.47 -13.07 10.68
N PHE A 192 -13.97 -13.18 9.45
CA PHE A 192 -14.30 -14.47 8.84
C PHE A 192 -13.11 -15.45 8.85
N CYS A 193 -11.91 -14.96 8.54
CA CYS A 193 -10.69 -15.79 8.56
C CYS A 193 -10.27 -16.16 9.99
N LEU A 194 -10.44 -15.23 10.94
CA LEU A 194 -10.17 -15.50 12.36
C LEU A 194 -11.12 -16.56 12.91
N ASP A 195 -12.42 -16.44 12.67
CA ASP A 195 -13.44 -17.39 13.12
C ASP A 195 -13.15 -18.80 12.58
N PHE A 196 -12.76 -18.89 11.31
CA PHE A 196 -12.36 -20.17 10.71
C PHE A 196 -11.10 -20.75 11.35
N ALA A 197 -10.08 -19.93 11.66
CA ALA A 197 -8.88 -20.39 12.35
C ALA A 197 -9.15 -20.81 13.80
N THR A 198 -10.04 -20.10 14.51
CA THR A 198 -10.48 -20.44 15.88
C THR A 198 -11.10 -21.83 15.93
N GLY A 199 -11.83 -22.25 14.90
CA GLY A 199 -12.40 -23.61 14.84
C GLY A 199 -11.36 -24.73 14.90
N TYR A 200 -10.16 -24.50 14.36
CA TYR A 200 -9.05 -25.46 14.38
C TYR A 200 -8.17 -25.35 15.62
N LEU A 201 -7.89 -24.12 16.08
CA LEU A 201 -6.91 -23.84 17.13
C LEU A 201 -7.51 -23.78 18.52
N GLN A 202 -8.81 -23.50 18.63
CA GLN A 202 -9.56 -23.44 19.88
C GLN A 202 -8.83 -22.61 20.95
N GLU A 203 -8.44 -23.22 22.06
CA GLU A 203 -7.79 -22.57 23.20
C GLU A 203 -6.40 -21.99 22.86
N ASP A 204 -5.70 -22.57 21.88
CA ASP A 204 -4.37 -22.10 21.47
C ASP A 204 -4.42 -20.95 20.45
N PHE A 205 -5.62 -20.51 20.05
CA PHE A 205 -5.81 -19.53 18.97
C PHE A 205 -5.01 -18.25 19.19
N ASP A 206 -5.11 -17.60 20.35
CA ASP A 206 -4.45 -16.33 20.59
C ASP A 206 -2.92 -16.46 20.60
N ILE A 207 -2.41 -17.56 21.14
CA ILE A 207 -0.97 -17.87 21.19
C ILE A 207 -0.41 -17.96 19.76
N PHE A 208 -1.06 -18.74 18.90
CA PHE A 208 -0.61 -18.93 17.53
C PHE A 208 -0.86 -17.69 16.66
N LYS A 209 -1.99 -17.02 16.82
CA LYS A 209 -2.30 -15.77 16.09
C LYS A 209 -1.22 -14.73 16.35
N ASP A 210 -0.89 -14.46 17.62
CA ASP A 210 0.09 -13.43 17.97
C ASP A 210 1.49 -13.79 17.47
N ARG A 211 1.88 -15.06 17.57
CA ARG A 211 3.15 -15.56 17.04
C ARG A 211 3.22 -15.41 15.52
N ILE A 212 2.18 -15.85 14.80
CA ILE A 212 2.13 -15.78 13.33
C ILE A 212 2.12 -14.33 12.85
N TYR A 213 1.28 -13.48 13.44
CA TYR A 213 1.20 -12.06 13.06
C TYR A 213 2.53 -11.35 13.27
N LYS A 214 3.22 -11.63 14.38
CA LYS A 214 4.55 -11.07 14.66
C LYS A 214 5.58 -11.46 13.60
N GLU A 215 5.59 -12.71 13.15
CA GLU A 215 6.48 -13.18 12.09
C GLU A 215 6.10 -12.56 10.74
N LEU A 216 4.81 -12.55 10.38
CA LEU A 216 4.31 -11.98 9.13
C LEU A 216 4.52 -10.46 9.03
N ASP A 217 4.54 -9.74 10.15
CA ASP A 217 4.81 -8.30 10.20
C ASP A 217 6.21 -7.91 9.70
N SER A 218 7.12 -8.87 9.61
CA SER A 218 8.43 -8.65 8.98
C SER A 218 8.38 -8.64 7.43
N ILE A 219 7.25 -8.99 6.82
CA ILE A 219 6.99 -8.85 5.37
C ILE A 219 6.70 -7.38 5.05
N VAL A 220 7.75 -6.60 4.85
CA VAL A 220 7.65 -5.18 4.51
C VAL A 220 7.48 -5.00 3.01
N GLN A 221 6.37 -4.40 2.56
CA GLN A 221 6.04 -4.13 1.14
C GLN A 221 6.30 -2.67 0.71
N SER A 222 6.78 -1.83 1.61
CA SER A 222 6.91 -0.39 1.37
C SER A 222 8.23 0.19 1.84
N SER A 223 8.67 1.26 1.18
CA SER A 223 9.70 2.17 1.69
C SER A 223 9.15 3.13 2.75
N ALA A 224 7.96 2.87 3.32
CA ALA A 224 7.26 3.79 4.21
C ALA A 224 8.08 4.18 5.46
N LEU A 225 8.98 3.31 5.94
CA LEU A 225 9.91 3.67 7.03
C LEU A 225 10.85 4.80 6.60
N VAL A 226 11.51 4.66 5.45
CA VAL A 226 12.42 5.67 4.90
C VAL A 226 11.66 6.95 4.53
N GLU A 227 10.46 6.83 3.96
CA GLU A 227 9.60 7.97 3.67
C GLU A 227 9.10 8.69 4.93
N CYS A 228 8.80 7.94 6.00
CA CYS A 228 8.41 8.49 7.29
C CYS A 228 9.58 9.28 7.92
N ILE A 229 10.78 8.70 7.93
CA ILE A 229 11.99 9.40 8.40
C ILE A 229 12.25 10.65 7.54
N ASN A 230 12.15 10.54 6.22
CA ASN A 230 12.30 11.71 5.34
C ASN A 230 11.22 12.77 5.61
N SER A 231 9.97 12.38 5.87
CA SER A 231 8.90 13.31 6.22
C SER A 231 9.12 13.97 7.57
N ILE A 232 9.77 13.28 8.51
CA ILE A 232 10.16 13.81 9.81
C ILE A 232 11.28 14.85 9.66
N VAL A 233 12.28 14.56 8.83
CA VAL A 233 13.48 15.41 8.68
C VAL A 233 13.19 16.65 7.80
N ARG A 234 12.32 16.53 6.79
CA ARG A 234 12.01 17.61 5.83
C ARG A 234 11.59 18.94 6.47
N PRO A 235 10.69 19.00 7.47
CA PRO A 235 10.36 20.25 8.15
C PRO A 235 11.58 20.98 8.68
N TYR A 236 12.51 20.27 9.32
CA TYR A 236 13.75 20.84 9.83
C TYR A 236 14.63 21.37 8.68
N LEU A 237 14.81 20.58 7.62
CA LEU A 237 15.57 21.01 6.44
C LEU A 237 15.00 22.27 5.78
N ASN A 238 13.68 22.32 5.61
CA ASN A 238 13.00 23.44 4.98
C ASN A 238 13.11 24.72 5.82
N ASN A 239 12.93 24.61 7.14
CA ASN A 239 13.05 25.73 8.07
C ASN A 239 14.49 26.24 8.19
N SER A 240 15.48 25.35 8.04
CA SER A 240 16.90 25.70 8.03
C SER A 240 17.44 26.06 6.65
N LYS A 241 16.60 26.22 5.62
CA LYS A 241 17.01 26.49 4.22
C LYS A 241 18.09 25.52 3.69
N GLY A 242 18.04 24.27 4.14
CA GLY A 242 19.03 23.23 3.79
C GLY A 242 20.35 23.31 4.56
N GLN A 243 20.53 24.28 5.46
CA GLN A 243 21.71 24.40 6.33
C GLN A 243 21.53 23.54 7.59
N ILE A 244 21.71 22.23 7.44
CA ILE A 244 21.72 21.29 8.57
C ILE A 244 23.13 20.73 8.74
N ASN A 245 23.62 20.69 9.98
CA ASN A 245 24.89 20.04 10.33
C ASN A 245 24.63 18.71 11.05
N GLN A 246 25.70 17.97 11.32
CA GLN A 246 25.60 16.65 11.96
C GLN A 246 25.06 16.76 13.39
N GLU A 247 25.39 17.85 14.09
CA GLU A 247 24.95 18.13 15.45
C GLU A 247 23.43 18.32 15.52
N ALA A 248 22.85 19.07 14.59
CA ALA A 248 21.41 19.23 14.47
C ALA A 248 20.72 17.90 14.13
N LEU A 249 21.31 17.09 13.23
CA LEU A 249 20.80 15.75 12.92
C LEU A 249 20.84 14.83 14.14
N ASN A 250 21.89 14.89 14.96
CA ASN A 250 22.00 14.12 16.19
C ASN A 250 20.91 14.51 17.19
N LEU A 251 20.60 15.80 17.32
CA LEU A 251 19.52 16.28 18.19
C LEU A 251 18.14 15.82 17.71
N ILE A 252 17.87 15.91 16.40
CA ILE A 252 16.64 15.39 15.80
C ILE A 252 16.52 13.89 16.06
N MET A 253 17.60 13.14 15.84
CA MET A 253 17.64 11.70 16.11
C MET A 253 17.36 11.39 17.59
N HIS A 254 17.98 12.13 18.51
CA HIS A 254 17.76 11.97 19.96
C HIS A 254 16.31 12.20 20.34
N TYR A 255 15.75 13.35 19.94
CA TYR A 255 14.35 13.67 20.18
C TYR A 255 13.41 12.60 19.61
N HIS A 256 13.65 12.17 18.36
CA HIS A 256 12.79 11.20 17.72
C HIS A 256 12.85 9.82 18.36
N ASN A 257 14.00 9.38 18.86
CA ASN A 257 14.15 8.07 19.50
C ASN A 257 13.57 8.00 20.91
N HIS A 258 13.46 9.14 21.60
CA HIS A 258 13.05 9.20 23.01
C HIS A 258 11.68 9.84 23.24
N ARG A 259 11.05 10.46 22.23
CA ARG A 259 9.68 10.96 22.35
C ARG A 259 8.66 9.84 22.35
N ARG A 260 7.60 9.96 23.16
CA ARG A 260 6.48 9.01 23.18
C ARG A 260 5.57 9.21 21.96
N TYR A 261 5.05 8.11 21.41
CA TYR A 261 3.99 8.17 20.41
C TYR A 261 2.67 8.58 21.06
N VAL A 262 1.96 9.53 20.45
CA VAL A 262 0.68 10.05 20.97
C VAL A 262 -0.52 9.21 20.52
N ALA A 263 -0.38 8.46 19.42
CA ALA A 263 -1.47 7.72 18.79
C ALA A 263 -0.97 6.44 18.09
N GLY A 264 -1.92 5.58 17.67
CA GLY A 264 -1.67 4.32 16.97
C GLY A 264 -1.31 3.16 17.90
N GLU A 265 -0.95 2.02 17.33
CA GLU A 265 -0.59 0.78 18.06
C GLU A 265 0.58 0.96 19.04
N ARG A 266 1.42 1.97 18.79
CA ARG A 266 2.61 2.29 19.59
C ARG A 266 2.36 3.36 20.65
N LYS A 267 1.11 3.82 20.81
CA LYS A 267 0.75 4.90 21.74
C LYS A 267 1.34 4.65 23.13
N GLY A 268 1.97 5.69 23.69
CA GLY A 268 2.61 5.66 25.00
C GLY A 268 4.05 5.12 25.01
N LYS A 269 4.49 4.43 23.95
CA LYS A 269 5.86 3.90 23.83
C LYS A 269 6.78 4.88 23.11
N THR A 270 8.08 4.82 23.37
CA THR A 270 9.14 5.50 22.61
C THR A 270 9.77 4.53 21.60
N PRO A 271 10.39 5.03 20.50
CA PRO A 271 11.09 4.15 19.57
C PRO A 271 12.21 3.33 20.22
N ILE A 272 12.95 3.89 21.17
CA ILE A 272 14.02 3.16 21.87
C ILE A 272 13.45 2.04 22.77
N GLU A 273 12.29 2.24 23.40
CA GLU A 273 11.59 1.20 24.15
C GLU A 273 11.18 0.03 23.25
N ILE A 274 10.71 0.34 22.04
CA ILE A 274 10.33 -0.68 21.05
C ILE A 274 11.56 -1.43 20.53
N LEU A 275 12.66 -0.72 20.29
CA LEU A 275 13.89 -1.31 19.77
C LEU A 275 14.58 -2.22 20.79
N THR A 276 14.62 -1.80 22.05
CA THR A 276 15.41 -2.45 23.11
C THR A 276 14.58 -3.36 24.02
N GLY A 277 13.25 -3.18 24.05
CA GLY A 277 12.37 -3.81 25.00
C GLY A 277 12.49 -3.27 26.44
N LYS A 278 13.37 -2.29 26.68
CA LYS A 278 13.57 -1.68 28.01
C LYS A 278 12.72 -0.43 28.12
N LYS A 279 12.05 -0.26 29.26
CA LYS A 279 11.23 0.93 29.54
C LYS A 279 12.12 2.15 29.71
N GLN A 280 11.71 3.28 29.12
CA GLN A 280 12.32 4.57 29.31
C GLN A 280 11.53 5.28 30.42
N GLU A 281 12.17 5.53 31.56
CA GLU A 281 11.51 6.18 32.70
C GLU A 281 11.48 7.71 32.53
N ASN A 282 12.60 8.30 32.12
CA ASN A 282 12.80 9.75 32.06
C ASN A 282 12.32 10.37 30.74
N ASP A 283 12.03 11.66 30.77
CA ASP A 283 11.70 12.42 29.55
C ASP A 283 12.93 12.60 28.65
N TRP A 284 12.72 12.82 27.35
CA TRP A 284 13.82 12.98 26.40
C TRP A 284 14.75 14.16 26.71
N ILE A 285 14.24 15.23 27.35
CA ILE A 285 15.04 16.39 27.77
C ILE A 285 15.96 16.00 28.93
N GLU A 286 15.42 15.29 29.93
CA GLU A 286 16.19 14.81 31.08
C GLU A 286 17.33 13.89 30.61
N LEU A 287 17.02 12.94 29.72
CA LEU A 287 18.02 12.06 29.10
C LEU A 287 19.09 12.83 28.30
N LEU A 288 18.72 13.98 27.71
CA LEU A 288 19.68 14.83 27.02
C LEU A 288 20.61 15.52 28.02
N PHE A 289 20.07 16.05 29.12
CA PHE A 289 20.86 16.70 30.15
C PHE A 289 21.78 15.73 30.87
N GLU A 290 21.31 14.54 31.22
CA GLU A 290 22.13 13.46 31.77
C GLU A 290 23.31 13.13 30.84
N LEU A 291 23.07 13.01 29.53
CA LEU A 291 24.11 12.72 28.54
C LEU A 291 25.12 13.87 28.39
N VAL A 292 24.66 15.12 28.53
CA VAL A 292 25.53 16.32 28.51
C VAL A 292 26.39 16.36 29.78
N GLU A 293 25.81 16.13 30.95
CA GLU A 293 26.55 16.09 32.23
C GLU A 293 27.55 14.93 32.28
N GLU A 294 27.22 13.76 31.74
CA GLU A 294 28.15 12.63 31.67
C GLU A 294 29.39 12.98 30.83
N LYS A 295 29.21 13.69 29.71
CA LYS A 295 30.30 14.08 28.83
C LYS A 295 31.05 15.31 29.30
N GLU A 296 30.33 16.28 29.86
CA GLU A 296 30.85 17.54 30.37
C GLU A 296 30.20 17.87 31.72
N PRO A 297 30.73 17.32 32.84
CA PRO A 297 30.13 17.45 34.18
C PRO A 297 29.97 18.88 34.70
N GLN A 298 30.62 19.85 34.05
CA GLN A 298 30.56 21.27 34.41
C GLN A 298 29.81 22.12 33.37
N PHE A 299 29.15 21.51 32.39
CA PHE A 299 28.50 22.24 31.30
C PHE A 299 27.46 23.24 31.84
N PHE A 300 26.56 22.77 32.72
CA PHE A 300 25.51 23.60 33.30
C PHE A 300 26.02 24.47 34.46
N SER A 301 27.07 24.06 35.17
CA SER A 301 27.66 24.86 36.26
C SER A 301 28.51 26.03 35.77
N LYS A 302 28.98 26.01 34.53
CA LYS A 302 29.72 27.12 33.89
C LYS A 302 28.82 28.22 33.32
N ALA A 303 27.52 27.96 33.20
CA ALA A 303 26.54 28.86 32.60
C ALA A 303 25.74 29.69 33.65
N ALA A 304 26.04 29.52 34.93
CA ALA A 304 25.50 30.29 36.06
C ALA A 304 26.52 31.34 36.52
#